data_AF-A0ABD1AMF0-F1
#
_entry.id   AF-A0ABD1AMF0-F1
#
_cell.length_a   1.000
_cell.length_b   1.000
_cell.length_c   1.000
_cell.angle_alpha   90.00
_cell.angle_beta   90.00
_cell.angle_gamma   90.00
#
_symmetry.space_group_name_H-M   'P 1'
#
loop_
_entity.id
_entity.type
_entity.pdbx_description
1 polymer ?
#
loop_
_entity_poly.entity_id
_entity_poly.type
_entity_poly.pdbx_seq_one_letter_code
_entity_poly.pdbx_strand_id
1 'polypeptide(L)'
;MYGNYDGENGSPEFDLFLGGNIWSTVKLNETSIVVTKEVVYLSQSENIYVCLGNKGKGSPFMSILELRFLGNDNTTYESPNGVLFFSRRWDFSSLPDSHVRYGEDVFDRIWVSRNFDYCREINTTLPVMSDNNSYNLSSLVMSTAITPRNTTQSIIMKLEGSDPTVRYFAYMHFAEVEDLSLRPNETREFEIRMKGVSIANFTPKYLQTDTFVLHPESETNIEFSLVRTPKSTLPPIINALEIYIANSSRNLSLTKRMMTRLRV
;
A
#
# COMPACT_ATOMS: atom_id res chain seq x y z
N MET A 1 20.69 -3.87 4.26
CA MET A 1 21.45 -5.13 4.03
C MET A 1 22.52 -5.25 5.09
N TYR A 2 22.78 -6.44 5.65
CA TYR A 2 23.81 -6.65 6.67
C TYR A 2 25.22 -6.64 6.09
N GLY A 3 25.45 -7.36 4.99
CA GLY A 3 26.73 -7.34 4.27
C GLY A 3 27.96 -7.77 5.09
N ASN A 4 27.76 -8.44 6.23
CA ASN A 4 28.83 -8.84 7.15
C ASN A 4 29.74 -7.68 7.58
N TYR A 5 29.16 -6.51 7.88
CA TYR A 5 29.91 -5.28 8.17
C TYR A 5 30.86 -5.40 9.38
N ASP A 6 30.58 -6.31 10.32
CA ASP A 6 31.35 -6.55 11.54
C ASP A 6 32.26 -7.79 11.46
N GLY A 7 32.24 -8.54 10.34
CA GLY A 7 33.09 -9.71 10.15
C GLY A 7 32.65 -10.97 10.90
N GLU A 8 31.55 -10.92 11.65
CA GLU A 8 31.08 -12.02 12.52
C GLU A 8 30.36 -13.15 11.76
N ASN A 9 30.09 -12.98 10.46
CA ASN A 9 29.34 -13.91 9.60
C ASN A 9 28.01 -14.36 10.25
N GLY A 10 27.36 -13.43 10.95
CA GLY A 10 26.16 -13.71 11.73
C GLY A 10 24.85 -13.58 10.96
N SER A 11 23.78 -14.05 11.60
CA SER A 11 22.39 -13.82 11.18
C SER A 11 21.70 -12.97 12.26
N PRO A 12 21.89 -11.64 12.26
CA PRO A 12 21.47 -10.83 13.38
C PRO A 12 19.94 -10.78 13.50
N GLU A 13 19.47 -10.80 14.75
CA GLU A 13 18.07 -10.65 15.11
C GLU A 13 17.93 -9.59 16.21
N PHE A 14 17.14 -8.55 15.93
CA PHE A 14 16.96 -7.41 16.84
C PHE A 14 15.58 -6.77 16.64
N ASP A 15 15.15 -6.01 17.63
CA ASP A 15 13.87 -5.30 17.58
C ASP A 15 14.08 -3.83 17.18
N LEU A 16 13.19 -3.30 16.35
CA LEU A 16 13.06 -1.88 16.07
C LEU A 16 12.02 -1.30 17.02
N PHE A 17 12.35 -0.18 17.65
CA PHE A 17 11.43 0.58 18.48
C PHE A 17 11.19 1.95 17.86
N LEU A 18 9.94 2.40 17.93
CA LEU A 18 9.52 3.74 17.54
C LEU A 18 8.81 4.40 18.73
N GLY A 19 9.37 5.48 19.24
CA GLY A 19 8.80 6.20 20.39
C GLY A 19 8.62 5.31 21.63
N GLY A 20 9.52 4.33 21.84
CA GLY A 20 9.49 3.38 22.95
C GLY A 20 8.58 2.16 22.76
N ASN A 21 7.81 2.09 21.67
CA ASN A 21 6.98 0.93 21.34
C ASN A 21 7.66 0.05 20.29
N ILE A 22 7.40 -1.26 20.33
CA ILE A 22 7.91 -2.16 19.30
C ILE A 22 7.28 -1.83 17.95
N TRP A 23 8.13 -1.56 16.96
CA TRP A 23 7.73 -1.38 15.57
C TRP A 23 7.78 -2.73 14.85
N SER A 24 8.93 -3.41 14.85
CA SER A 24 9.06 -4.71 14.18
C SER A 24 10.29 -5.46 14.68
N THR A 25 10.28 -6.78 14.58
CA THR A 25 11.50 -7.60 14.70
C THR A 25 12.15 -7.73 13.33
N VAL A 26 13.45 -7.43 13.27
CA VAL A 26 14.30 -7.71 12.12
C VAL A 26 14.97 -9.05 12.35
N LYS A 27 14.78 -9.97 11.41
CA LYS A 27 15.44 -11.27 11.38
C LYS A 27 16.02 -11.46 9.99
N LEU A 28 17.33 -11.58 9.91
CA LEU A 28 18.04 -11.86 8.67
C LEU A 28 18.36 -13.34 8.60
N ASN A 29 17.84 -14.01 7.57
CA ASN A 29 18.17 -15.41 7.30
C ASN A 29 19.41 -15.53 6.40
N GLU A 30 19.71 -14.49 5.62
CA GLU A 30 20.85 -14.42 4.70
C GLU A 30 21.46 -13.02 4.76
N THR A 31 22.78 -12.94 4.59
CA THR A 31 23.55 -11.69 4.79
C THR A 31 23.37 -10.69 3.64
N SER A 32 22.98 -11.16 2.46
CA SER A 32 22.81 -10.38 1.22
C SER A 32 21.38 -9.87 1.00
N ILE A 33 20.40 -10.33 1.77
CA ILE A 33 19.00 -9.90 1.61
C ILE A 33 18.80 -8.50 2.21
N VAL A 34 18.11 -7.64 1.46
CA VAL A 34 17.60 -6.37 1.98
C VAL A 34 16.29 -6.64 2.71
N VAL A 35 16.27 -6.39 4.02
CA VAL A 35 15.02 -6.34 4.79
C VAL A 35 14.64 -4.88 4.96
N THR A 36 13.47 -4.53 4.45
CA THR A 36 12.89 -3.19 4.56
C THR A 36 11.73 -3.22 5.54
N LYS A 37 11.65 -2.24 6.44
CA LYS A 37 10.49 -2.01 7.32
C LYS A 37 9.99 -0.60 7.11
N GLU A 38 8.68 -0.44 7.01
CA GLU A 38 8.04 0.85 6.80
C GLU A 38 6.90 1.06 7.81
N VAL A 39 6.74 2.31 8.25
CA VAL A 39 5.68 2.74 9.19
C VAL A 39 5.23 4.15 8.84
N VAL A 40 3.93 4.39 8.90
CA VAL A 40 3.36 5.73 8.94
C VAL A 40 3.10 6.07 10.40
N TYR A 41 3.70 7.17 10.85
CA TYR A 41 3.67 7.61 12.23
C TYR A 41 3.12 9.03 12.32
N LEU A 42 2.09 9.20 13.14
CA LEU A 42 1.59 10.50 13.55
C LEU A 42 2.45 10.97 14.73
N SER A 43 3.50 11.73 14.42
CA SER A 43 4.47 12.13 15.43
C SER A 43 3.84 13.10 16.40
N GLN A 44 3.94 12.80 17.70
CA GLN A 44 3.53 13.73 18.73
C GLN A 44 4.65 14.71 19.11
N SER A 45 5.84 14.65 18.54
CA SER A 45 6.91 15.57 18.92
C SER A 45 7.73 15.99 17.71
N GLU A 46 8.51 17.05 17.85
CA GLU A 46 9.46 17.46 16.80
C GLU A 46 10.56 16.42 16.58
N ASN A 47 10.80 15.57 17.59
CA ASN A 47 11.77 14.48 17.54
C ASN A 47 11.08 13.13 17.36
N ILE A 48 11.62 12.31 16.48
CA ILE A 48 11.22 10.91 16.31
C ILE A 48 12.39 10.03 16.76
N TYR A 49 12.16 9.23 17.80
CA TYR A 49 13.17 8.34 18.33
C TYR A 49 13.00 6.94 17.76
N VAL A 50 14.04 6.47 17.05
CA VAL A 50 14.14 5.11 16.54
C VAL A 50 15.27 4.41 17.28
N CYS A 51 14.98 3.29 17.95
CA CYS A 51 15.97 2.55 18.73
C CYS A 51 16.12 1.11 18.22
N LEU A 52 17.33 0.58 18.33
CA LEU A 52 17.66 -0.81 18.01
C LEU A 52 17.80 -1.61 19.32
N GLY A 53 16.90 -2.56 19.57
CA GLY A 53 16.93 -3.43 20.74
C GLY A 53 17.69 -4.71 20.46
N ASN A 54 18.81 -4.90 21.15
CA ASN A 54 19.63 -6.09 21.03
C ASN A 54 18.97 -7.30 21.72
N LYS A 55 18.82 -8.43 21.00
CA LYS A 55 18.29 -9.69 21.53
C LYS A 55 19.37 -10.71 21.90
N GLY A 56 20.64 -10.31 21.91
CA GLY A 56 21.79 -11.18 22.12
C GLY A 56 22.12 -12.09 20.93
N LYS A 57 21.55 -11.80 19.75
CA LYS A 57 21.71 -12.58 18.53
C LYS A 57 22.39 -11.73 17.45
N GLY A 58 23.62 -11.30 17.72
CA GLY A 58 24.37 -10.39 16.85
C GLY A 58 24.14 -8.91 17.13
N SER A 59 24.97 -8.06 16.52
CA SER A 59 24.94 -6.60 16.71
C SER A 59 23.81 -5.96 15.89
N PRO A 60 22.85 -5.27 16.53
CA PRO A 60 21.82 -4.53 15.80
C PRO A 60 22.44 -3.46 14.91
N PHE A 61 21.91 -3.30 13.71
CA PHE A 61 22.42 -2.33 12.75
C PHE A 61 21.29 -1.75 11.92
N MET A 62 21.55 -0.61 11.27
CA MET A 62 20.64 0.03 10.34
C MET A 62 21.47 0.61 9.20
N SER A 63 21.22 0.15 7.97
CA SER A 63 21.97 0.64 6.82
C SER A 63 21.48 2.01 6.34
N ILE A 64 20.17 2.24 6.38
CA ILE A 64 19.52 3.46 5.90
C ILE A 64 18.33 3.76 6.82
N LEU A 65 18.10 5.04 7.10
CA LEU A 65 16.87 5.55 7.71
C LEU A 65 16.33 6.67 6.82
N GLU A 66 15.13 6.48 6.29
CA GLU A 66 14.47 7.46 5.43
C GLU A 66 13.22 8.01 6.12
N LEU A 67 13.09 9.33 6.08
CA LEU A 67 11.91 10.04 6.57
C LEU A 67 11.27 10.80 5.40
N ARG A 68 9.96 10.69 5.28
CA ARG A 68 9.14 11.42 4.31
C ARG A 68 7.95 12.04 5.03
N PHE A 69 7.85 13.36 4.95
CA PHE A 69 6.71 14.09 5.49
C PHE A 69 5.49 13.86 4.60
N LEU A 70 4.38 13.41 5.18
CA LEU A 70 3.16 13.10 4.45
C LEU A 70 2.11 14.21 4.53
N GLY A 71 2.17 15.06 5.57
CA GLY A 71 1.22 16.14 5.74
C GLY A 71 1.11 16.61 7.18
N ASN A 72 0.51 17.79 7.34
CA ASN A 72 0.27 18.41 8.66
C ASN A 72 -1.03 17.92 9.31
N ASP A 73 -1.77 17.03 8.63
CA ASP A 73 -3.08 16.56 9.02
C ASP A 73 -3.18 15.03 8.98
N ASN A 74 -3.95 14.47 9.90
CA ASN A 74 -4.22 13.03 10.01
C ASN A 74 -5.22 12.54 8.94
N THR A 75 -5.18 13.14 7.75
CA THR A 75 -6.17 12.90 6.68
C THR A 75 -5.65 11.99 5.58
N THR A 76 -4.34 11.87 5.42
CA THR A 76 -3.73 11.01 4.39
C THR A 76 -4.05 9.56 4.68
N TYR A 77 -3.57 9.02 5.80
CA TYR A 77 -3.86 7.65 6.21
C TYR A 77 -4.61 7.65 7.53
N GLU A 78 -5.74 6.95 7.57
CA GLU A 78 -6.49 6.74 8.80
C GLU A 78 -5.66 5.89 9.76
N SER A 79 -5.22 6.49 10.87
CA SER A 79 -4.38 5.83 11.87
C SER A 79 -5.05 5.89 13.25
N PRO A 80 -5.83 4.87 13.66
CA PRO A 80 -6.61 4.93 14.91
C PRO A 80 -5.76 5.16 16.17
N ASN A 81 -4.51 4.69 16.13
CA ASN A 81 -3.56 4.78 17.24
C ASN A 81 -2.34 5.65 16.88
N GLY A 82 -2.41 6.38 15.76
CA GLY A 82 -1.30 7.22 15.29
C GLY A 82 -0.11 6.44 14.70
N VAL A 83 -0.27 5.14 14.48
CA VAL A 83 0.75 4.26 13.90
C VAL A 83 0.08 3.30 12.92
N LEU A 84 0.64 3.18 11.72
CA LEU A 84 0.27 2.17 10.72
C LEU A 84 1.55 1.48 10.24
N PHE A 85 1.59 0.16 10.34
CA PHE A 85 2.70 -0.63 9.83
C PHE A 85 2.44 -1.03 8.40
N PHE A 86 3.45 -0.93 7.56
CA PHE A 86 3.36 -1.37 6.17
C PHE A 86 3.13 -2.88 6.08
N SER A 87 2.16 -3.29 5.27
CA SER A 87 1.96 -4.69 4.90
C SER A 87 2.38 -4.93 3.46
N ARG A 88 1.68 -4.29 2.50
CA ARG A 88 1.88 -4.51 1.07
C ARG A 88 1.54 -3.26 0.27
N ARG A 89 2.16 -3.11 -0.89
CA ARG A 89 1.84 -2.08 -1.87
C ARG A 89 2.08 -2.63 -3.27
N TRP A 90 1.05 -2.61 -4.09
CA TRP A 90 1.06 -3.15 -5.44
C TRP A 90 0.68 -2.09 -6.45
N ASP A 91 1.47 -1.97 -7.51
CA ASP A 91 1.05 -1.35 -8.76
C ASP A 91 0.65 -2.46 -9.73
N PHE A 92 -0.42 -2.22 -10.48
CA PHE A 92 -0.91 -3.18 -11.46
C PHE A 92 -0.37 -2.84 -12.85
N SER A 93 0.96 -2.86 -12.96
CA SER A 93 1.74 -2.63 -14.17
C SER A 93 2.52 -3.89 -14.57
N SER A 94 2.88 -4.02 -15.84
CA SER A 94 3.61 -5.13 -16.46
C SER A 94 5.12 -4.96 -16.44
N LEU A 95 5.62 -3.81 -15.98
CA LEU A 95 7.04 -3.57 -15.86
C LEU A 95 7.57 -4.24 -14.58
N PRO A 96 8.34 -5.35 -14.70
CA PRO A 96 9.08 -5.86 -13.56
C PRO A 96 10.05 -4.77 -13.12
N ASP A 97 10.14 -4.53 -11.81
CA ASP A 97 11.07 -3.55 -11.24
C ASP A 97 10.87 -2.12 -11.73
N SER A 98 9.61 -1.73 -12.02
CA SER A 98 9.20 -0.32 -12.06
C SER A 98 9.48 0.31 -10.70
N HIS A 99 10.71 0.79 -10.51
CA HIS A 99 11.13 1.52 -9.34
C HIS A 99 10.62 2.95 -9.49
N VAL A 100 9.30 3.13 -9.40
CA VAL A 100 8.74 4.45 -9.09
C VAL A 100 9.35 4.85 -7.75
N ARG A 101 10.24 5.84 -7.79
CA ARG A 101 11.04 6.31 -6.65
C ARG A 101 10.85 7.81 -6.49
N TYR A 102 11.54 8.38 -5.52
CA TYR A 102 11.63 9.81 -5.32
C TYR A 102 11.95 10.56 -6.64
N GLY A 103 11.08 11.51 -6.99
CA GLY A 103 11.07 12.20 -8.29
C GLY A 103 9.75 11.94 -9.05
N GLU A 104 9.29 10.70 -9.06
CA GLU A 104 8.02 10.27 -9.68
C GLU A 104 6.91 10.05 -8.64
N ASP A 105 7.27 9.64 -7.42
CA ASP A 105 6.40 9.59 -6.24
C ASP A 105 6.96 10.53 -5.17
N VAL A 106 6.22 11.60 -4.84
CA VAL A 106 6.65 12.61 -3.85
C VAL A 106 6.85 12.03 -2.46
N PHE A 107 6.13 10.95 -2.16
CA PHE A 107 6.31 10.23 -0.93
C PHE A 107 7.38 9.16 -1.07
N ASP A 108 7.96 8.85 -2.23
CA ASP A 108 9.01 7.82 -2.38
C ASP A 108 8.54 6.44 -1.89
N ARG A 109 7.27 6.09 -2.14
CA ARG A 109 6.74 4.76 -1.86
C ARG A 109 7.39 3.76 -2.81
N ILE A 110 7.65 2.54 -2.32
CA ILE A 110 8.08 1.43 -3.17
C ILE A 110 6.85 0.64 -3.57
N TRP A 111 6.61 0.58 -4.87
CA TRP A 111 5.55 -0.20 -5.50
C TRP A 111 6.12 -1.53 -5.99
N VAL A 112 5.35 -2.60 -5.85
CA VAL A 112 5.72 -3.94 -6.34
C VAL A 112 4.71 -4.37 -7.38
N SER A 113 5.19 -4.57 -8.61
CA SER A 113 4.35 -4.98 -9.73
C SER A 113 3.60 -6.28 -9.40
N ARG A 114 2.28 -6.24 -9.55
CA ARG A 114 1.42 -7.40 -9.39
C ARG A 114 0.58 -7.58 -10.65
N ASN A 115 0.68 -8.75 -11.25
CA ASN A 115 -0.12 -9.14 -12.41
C ASN A 115 -0.89 -10.43 -12.14
N PHE A 116 -1.97 -10.62 -12.90
CA PHE A 116 -2.74 -11.86 -12.91
C PHE A 116 -2.83 -12.37 -14.36
N ASP A 117 -2.56 -13.65 -14.58
CA ASP A 117 -2.48 -14.25 -15.93
C ASP A 117 -3.77 -14.07 -16.75
N TYR A 118 -4.92 -14.02 -16.07
CA TYR A 118 -6.24 -13.82 -16.69
C TYR A 118 -6.57 -12.34 -16.98
N CYS A 119 -5.73 -11.41 -16.53
CA CYS A 119 -5.84 -9.99 -16.82
C CYS A 119 -4.93 -9.59 -17.99
N ARG A 120 -5.19 -8.40 -18.53
CA ARG A 120 -4.28 -7.67 -19.41
C ARG A 120 -4.04 -6.30 -18.80
N GLU A 121 -2.87 -5.73 -19.07
CA GLU A 121 -2.61 -4.33 -18.78
C GLU A 121 -3.33 -3.45 -19.80
N ILE A 122 -3.85 -2.33 -19.33
CA ILE A 122 -4.24 -1.16 -20.11
C ILE A 122 -3.53 0.07 -19.53
N ASN A 123 -3.19 1.02 -20.39
CA ASN A 123 -2.43 2.19 -19.98
C ASN A 123 -2.81 3.43 -20.79
N THR A 124 -2.30 4.57 -20.34
CA THR A 124 -2.41 5.87 -21.02
C THR A 124 -1.07 6.60 -20.95
N THR A 125 -0.79 7.41 -21.96
CA THR A 125 0.36 8.33 -21.95
C THR A 125 0.00 9.70 -21.38
N LEU A 126 -1.29 9.95 -21.12
CA LEU A 126 -1.77 11.21 -20.56
C LEU A 126 -1.59 11.22 -19.04
N PRO A 127 -1.32 12.38 -18.44
CA PRO A 127 -1.19 12.50 -17.00
C PRO A 127 -2.54 12.17 -16.32
N VAL A 128 -2.48 11.36 -15.27
CA VAL A 128 -3.62 11.04 -14.41
C VAL A 128 -3.56 11.97 -13.21
N MET A 129 -4.62 12.76 -13.03
CA MET A 129 -4.70 13.76 -11.98
C MET A 129 -5.08 13.11 -10.65
N SER A 130 -4.50 13.57 -9.54
CA SER A 130 -4.98 13.23 -8.21
C SER A 130 -6.24 14.03 -7.91
N ASP A 131 -7.27 13.39 -7.35
CA ASP A 131 -8.56 14.03 -7.06
C ASP A 131 -8.46 14.81 -5.73
N ASN A 132 -7.65 15.88 -5.72
CA ASN A 132 -7.29 16.74 -4.58
C ASN A 132 -7.13 15.99 -3.24
N ASN A 133 -6.70 14.74 -3.31
CA ASN A 133 -6.58 13.85 -2.16
C ASN A 133 -5.15 13.89 -1.63
N SER A 134 -5.00 13.69 -0.33
CA SER A 134 -3.70 13.81 0.34
C SER A 134 -2.75 12.65 0.05
N TYR A 135 -3.19 11.61 -0.67
CA TYR A 135 -2.37 10.45 -1.04
C TYR A 135 -1.27 10.76 -2.05
N ASN A 136 -1.42 11.85 -2.84
CA ASN A 136 -0.45 12.30 -3.84
C ASN A 136 0.18 11.14 -4.64
N LEU A 137 -0.67 10.30 -5.24
CA LEU A 137 -0.23 9.15 -6.02
C LEU A 137 0.53 9.61 -7.27
N SER A 138 1.58 8.87 -7.61
CA SER A 138 2.32 9.10 -8.84
C SER A 138 1.41 8.91 -10.05
N SER A 139 1.42 9.87 -10.98
CA SER A 139 0.73 9.70 -12.26
C SER A 139 1.24 8.48 -13.02
N LEU A 140 2.50 8.09 -12.84
CA LEU A 140 3.07 6.91 -13.49
C LEU A 140 2.37 5.64 -13.00
N VAL A 141 2.21 5.49 -11.68
CA VAL A 141 1.49 4.36 -11.07
C VAL A 141 0.03 4.33 -11.53
N MET A 142 -0.61 5.51 -11.58
CA MET A 142 -2.02 5.61 -11.94
C MET A 142 -2.29 5.54 -13.44
N SER A 143 -1.26 5.73 -14.29
CA SER A 143 -1.37 5.63 -15.76
C SER A 143 -1.49 4.21 -16.29
N THR A 144 -1.21 3.22 -15.43
CA THR A 144 -1.34 1.79 -15.75
C THR A 144 -2.43 1.16 -14.88
N ALA A 145 -3.12 0.18 -15.45
CA ALA A 145 -4.09 -0.62 -14.72
C ALA A 145 -4.21 -2.02 -15.33
N ILE A 146 -4.75 -2.94 -14.56
CA ILE A 146 -5.15 -4.24 -15.08
C ILE A 146 -6.66 -4.32 -15.25
N THR A 147 -7.07 -5.11 -16.25
CA THR A 147 -8.47 -5.46 -16.46
C THR A 147 -8.57 -6.90 -17.00
N PRO A 148 -9.59 -7.69 -16.61
CA PRO A 148 -9.79 -9.04 -17.10
C PRO A 148 -9.86 -9.12 -18.63
N ARG A 149 -9.24 -10.16 -19.22
CA ARG A 149 -9.34 -10.43 -20.66
C ARG A 149 -10.75 -10.86 -21.06
N ASN A 150 -11.42 -11.60 -20.17
CA ASN A 150 -12.81 -11.96 -20.31
C ASN A 150 -13.69 -10.92 -19.62
N THR A 151 -14.60 -10.29 -20.36
CA THR A 151 -15.44 -9.19 -19.86
C THR A 151 -16.33 -9.58 -18.68
N THR A 152 -16.66 -10.87 -18.50
CA THR A 152 -17.50 -11.35 -17.40
C THR A 152 -16.72 -11.77 -16.16
N GLN A 153 -15.39 -11.79 -16.25
CA GLN A 153 -14.54 -12.25 -15.16
C GLN A 153 -14.28 -11.14 -14.13
N SER A 154 -14.24 -11.52 -12.87
CA SER A 154 -13.92 -10.64 -11.74
C SER A 154 -12.41 -10.55 -11.51
N ILE A 155 -11.94 -9.43 -10.95
CA ILE A 155 -10.59 -9.35 -10.38
C ILE A 155 -10.67 -9.84 -8.94
N ILE A 156 -9.84 -10.81 -8.56
CA ILE A 156 -9.79 -11.35 -7.20
C ILE A 156 -8.39 -11.14 -6.64
N MET A 157 -8.31 -10.46 -5.50
CA MET A 157 -7.08 -10.17 -4.78
C MET A 157 -7.11 -10.84 -3.41
N LYS A 158 -6.15 -11.73 -3.16
CA LYS A 158 -6.03 -12.47 -1.90
C LYS A 158 -4.85 -11.99 -1.10
N LEU A 159 -5.10 -11.70 0.18
CA LEU A 159 -4.07 -11.40 1.17
C LEU A 159 -3.70 -12.65 1.94
N GLU A 160 -2.92 -13.53 1.30
CA GLU A 160 -2.46 -14.77 1.92
C GLU A 160 -1.57 -14.50 3.14
N GLY A 161 -1.75 -15.29 4.18
CA GLY A 161 -0.97 -15.19 5.42
C GLY A 161 -1.25 -13.91 6.22
N SER A 162 -2.45 -13.32 6.09
CA SER A 162 -2.87 -12.22 6.95
C SER A 162 -2.96 -12.67 8.42
N ASP A 163 -2.40 -11.84 9.30
CA ASP A 163 -2.46 -11.96 10.75
C ASP A 163 -3.89 -11.64 11.26
N PRO A 164 -4.57 -12.57 11.95
CA PRO A 164 -5.92 -12.38 12.48
C PRO A 164 -5.98 -11.55 13.77
N THR A 165 -4.85 -11.03 14.26
CA THR A 165 -4.77 -10.25 15.52
C THR A 165 -4.65 -8.74 15.29
N VAL A 166 -4.46 -8.32 14.04
CA VAL A 166 -4.26 -6.92 13.62
C VAL A 166 -5.41 -6.43 12.74
N ARG A 167 -5.66 -5.11 12.74
CA ARG A 167 -6.65 -4.48 11.85
C ARG A 167 -5.99 -4.09 10.54
N TYR A 168 -6.71 -4.23 9.43
CA TYR A 168 -6.22 -3.88 8.10
C TYR A 168 -6.84 -2.57 7.61
N PHE A 169 -6.06 -1.83 6.82
CA PHE A 169 -6.46 -0.63 6.11
C PHE A 169 -6.05 -0.82 4.66
N ALA A 170 -7.03 -1.06 3.80
CA ALA A 170 -6.81 -1.27 2.37
C ALA A 170 -7.25 -0.03 1.60
N TYR A 171 -6.34 0.51 0.78
CA TYR A 171 -6.56 1.68 -0.06
C TYR A 171 -6.48 1.21 -1.51
N MET A 172 -7.64 1.08 -2.15
CA MET A 172 -7.75 0.69 -3.55
C MET A 172 -7.81 1.94 -4.41
N HIS A 173 -6.89 2.05 -5.36
CA HIS A 173 -6.74 3.25 -6.18
C HIS A 173 -7.19 2.97 -7.61
N PHE A 174 -8.08 3.83 -8.10
CA PHE A 174 -8.74 3.68 -9.38
C PHE A 174 -8.62 4.96 -10.21
N ALA A 175 -8.35 4.81 -11.50
CA ALA A 175 -8.53 5.83 -12.52
C ALA A 175 -8.89 5.13 -13.82
N GLU A 176 -9.89 5.66 -14.53
CA GLU A 176 -10.18 5.17 -15.88
C GLU A 176 -9.10 5.73 -16.82
N VAL A 177 -8.40 4.84 -17.51
CA VAL A 177 -7.26 5.19 -18.39
C VAL A 177 -7.67 5.18 -19.86
N GLU A 178 -8.81 4.58 -20.20
CA GLU A 178 -9.35 4.60 -21.55
C GLU A 178 -10.45 5.66 -21.69
N ASP A 179 -10.41 6.48 -22.74
CA ASP A 179 -11.45 7.50 -22.95
C ASP A 179 -12.76 6.84 -23.42
N LEU A 180 -13.68 6.62 -22.48
CA LEU A 180 -14.99 6.05 -22.76
C LEU A 180 -15.95 7.04 -23.44
N SER A 181 -15.65 8.35 -23.42
CA SER A 181 -16.49 9.35 -24.10
C SER A 181 -16.49 9.18 -25.62
N LEU A 182 -15.41 8.60 -26.16
CA LEU A 182 -15.26 8.22 -27.57
C LEU A 182 -16.03 6.94 -27.93
N ARG A 183 -16.50 6.18 -26.93
CA ARG A 183 -17.17 4.89 -27.06
C ARG A 183 -18.46 4.91 -26.23
N PRO A 184 -19.52 5.62 -26.67
CA PRO A 184 -20.71 5.89 -25.85
C PRO A 184 -21.52 4.63 -25.46
N ASN A 185 -21.32 3.52 -26.15
CA ASN A 185 -21.92 2.22 -25.80
C ASN A 185 -21.10 1.45 -24.77
N GLU A 186 -19.94 1.97 -24.35
CA GLU A 186 -19.07 1.37 -23.36
C GLU A 186 -19.16 2.09 -22.03
N THR A 187 -19.35 1.30 -20.98
CA THR A 187 -19.47 1.78 -19.61
C THR A 187 -18.67 0.87 -18.70
N ARG A 188 -18.06 1.45 -17.66
CA ARG A 188 -17.36 0.72 -16.62
C ARG A 188 -17.96 1.03 -15.25
N GLU A 189 -18.66 0.06 -14.69
CA GLU A 189 -19.16 0.07 -13.31
C GLU A 189 -18.94 -1.33 -12.71
N PHE A 190 -18.42 -1.40 -11.49
CA PHE A 190 -18.20 -2.67 -10.80
C PHE A 190 -18.52 -2.55 -9.32
N GLU A 191 -18.89 -3.67 -8.72
CA GLU A 191 -19.03 -3.83 -7.29
C GLU A 191 -17.67 -4.13 -6.67
N ILE A 192 -17.34 -3.40 -5.61
CA ILE A 192 -16.26 -3.74 -4.69
C ILE A 192 -16.87 -4.66 -3.63
N ARG A 193 -16.37 -5.89 -3.57
CA ARG A 193 -16.82 -6.90 -2.61
C ARG A 193 -15.68 -7.34 -1.70
N MET A 194 -16.05 -7.69 -0.47
CA MET A 194 -15.16 -8.30 0.50
C MET A 194 -15.78 -9.63 0.96
N LYS A 195 -15.04 -10.74 0.85
CA LYS A 195 -15.54 -12.10 1.14
C LYS A 195 -16.87 -12.42 0.44
N GLY A 196 -17.00 -12.00 -0.82
CA GLY A 196 -18.22 -12.20 -1.62
C GLY A 196 -19.39 -11.26 -1.30
N VAL A 197 -19.32 -10.45 -0.23
CA VAL A 197 -20.35 -9.48 0.15
C VAL A 197 -20.09 -8.15 -0.57
N SER A 198 -21.11 -7.62 -1.24
CA SER A 198 -21.04 -6.30 -1.89
C SER A 198 -21.00 -5.18 -0.87
N ILE A 199 -19.99 -4.31 -0.99
CA ILE A 199 -19.79 -3.15 -0.11
C ILE A 199 -20.27 -1.87 -0.79
N ALA A 200 -19.87 -1.67 -2.06
CA ALA A 200 -20.23 -0.49 -2.83
C ALA A 200 -20.14 -0.76 -4.33
N ASN A 201 -20.88 0.02 -5.11
CA ASN A 201 -20.68 0.14 -6.54
C ASN A 201 -19.68 1.28 -6.80
N PHE A 202 -18.83 1.11 -7.80
CA PHE A 202 -17.77 2.03 -8.13
C PHE A 202 -17.69 2.27 -9.64
N THR A 203 -17.55 3.54 -10.02
CA THR A 203 -17.37 3.99 -11.40
C THR A 203 -16.13 4.89 -11.43
N PRO A 204 -15.00 4.43 -12.01
CA PRO A 204 -13.80 5.23 -12.09
C PRO A 204 -13.99 6.42 -13.04
N LYS A 205 -13.33 7.54 -12.72
CA LYS A 205 -13.35 8.74 -13.55
C LYS A 205 -12.17 8.76 -14.52
N TYR A 206 -12.38 9.28 -15.72
CA TYR A 206 -11.34 9.35 -16.74
C TYR A 206 -10.19 10.28 -16.29
N LEU A 207 -8.97 9.74 -16.28
CA LEU A 207 -7.72 10.41 -15.87
C LEU A 207 -7.80 11.10 -14.50
N GLN A 208 -8.61 10.59 -13.58
CA GLN A 208 -8.78 11.14 -12.25
C GLN A 208 -8.74 10.02 -11.22
N THR A 209 -7.80 10.13 -10.29
CA THR A 209 -7.53 9.13 -9.25
C THR A 209 -8.51 9.25 -8.11
N ASP A 210 -9.29 8.21 -7.89
CA ASP A 210 -10.16 8.07 -6.73
C ASP A 210 -9.76 6.85 -5.91
N THR A 211 -9.81 6.99 -4.58
CA THR A 211 -9.33 5.99 -3.62
C THR A 211 -10.50 5.48 -2.81
N PHE A 212 -10.79 4.19 -2.95
CA PHE A 212 -11.76 3.51 -2.11
C PHE A 212 -11.05 2.87 -0.89
N VAL A 213 -11.48 3.22 0.32
CA VAL A 213 -10.90 2.74 1.57
C VAL A 213 -11.76 1.64 2.17
N LEU A 214 -11.12 0.55 2.56
CA LEU A 214 -11.73 -0.58 3.26
C LEU A 214 -11.00 -0.87 4.56
N HIS A 215 -11.77 -1.30 5.56
CA HIS A 215 -11.28 -1.74 6.87
C HIS A 215 -11.65 -3.19 7.11
N PRO A 216 -10.95 -4.15 6.50
CA PRO A 216 -11.22 -5.56 6.73
C PRO A 216 -11.10 -5.91 8.21
N GLU A 217 -12.04 -6.74 8.69
CA GLU A 217 -11.91 -7.37 10.00
C GLU A 217 -10.65 -8.24 10.06
N SER A 218 -10.05 -8.31 11.25
CA SER A 218 -8.88 -9.13 11.52
C SER A 218 -9.18 -10.61 11.26
N GLU A 219 -8.61 -11.17 10.19
CA GLU A 219 -8.81 -12.58 9.82
C GLU A 219 -7.64 -13.11 8.98
N THR A 220 -7.55 -14.44 8.85
CA THR A 220 -6.69 -15.13 7.91
C THR A 220 -7.29 -15.16 6.50
N ASN A 221 -6.49 -14.85 5.49
CA ASN A 221 -6.81 -14.91 4.06
C ASN A 221 -7.93 -13.95 3.62
N ILE A 222 -7.75 -12.66 3.89
CA ILE A 222 -8.68 -11.62 3.41
C ILE A 222 -8.77 -11.65 1.88
N GLU A 223 -9.99 -11.67 1.35
CA GLU A 223 -10.26 -11.65 -0.08
C GLU A 223 -11.07 -10.41 -0.48
N PHE A 224 -10.56 -9.70 -1.47
CA PHE A 224 -11.24 -8.62 -2.17
C PHE A 224 -11.59 -9.08 -3.58
N SER A 225 -12.77 -8.70 -4.07
CA SER A 225 -13.12 -8.93 -5.45
C SER A 225 -13.81 -7.74 -6.08
N LEU A 226 -13.45 -7.43 -7.32
CA LEU A 226 -14.10 -6.44 -8.16
C LEU A 226 -14.96 -7.17 -9.18
N VAL A 227 -16.27 -6.92 -9.21
CA VAL A 227 -17.23 -7.69 -9.99
C VAL A 227 -18.01 -6.75 -10.91
N ARG A 228 -17.99 -7.01 -12.22
CA ARG A 228 -18.74 -6.20 -13.19
C ARG A 228 -20.24 -6.15 -12.85
N THR A 229 -20.84 -4.97 -12.85
CA THR A 229 -22.30 -4.85 -12.67
C THR A 229 -23.06 -5.10 -13.99
N PRO A 230 -24.37 -5.38 -13.95
CA PRO A 230 -25.18 -5.48 -15.18
C PRO A 230 -25.26 -4.18 -16.00
N LYS A 231 -24.93 -3.02 -15.41
CA LYS A 231 -24.91 -1.73 -16.13
C LYS A 231 -23.63 -1.51 -16.94
N SER A 232 -22.63 -2.35 -16.72
CA SER A 232 -21.29 -2.21 -17.28
C SER A 232 -21.10 -3.16 -18.44
N THR A 233 -20.56 -2.65 -19.55
CA THR A 233 -20.14 -3.48 -20.68
C THR A 233 -18.67 -3.89 -20.56
N LEU A 234 -17.86 -3.07 -19.90
CA LEU A 234 -16.45 -3.33 -19.65
C LEU A 234 -16.24 -4.08 -18.32
N PRO A 235 -15.20 -4.92 -18.21
CA PRO A 235 -14.83 -5.57 -16.95
C PRO A 235 -14.31 -4.56 -15.91
N PRO A 236 -14.13 -4.94 -14.64
CA PRO A 236 -13.52 -4.07 -13.62
C PRO A 236 -12.07 -3.66 -13.98
N ILE A 237 -11.59 -2.60 -13.34
CA ILE A 237 -10.23 -2.07 -13.49
C ILE A 237 -9.63 -1.78 -12.10
N ILE A 238 -8.32 -1.87 -11.96
CA ILE A 238 -7.59 -1.40 -10.77
C ILE A 238 -6.18 -0.96 -11.17
N ASN A 239 -5.72 0.16 -10.60
CA ASN A 239 -4.43 0.77 -10.92
C ASN A 239 -3.40 0.46 -9.82
N ALA A 240 -3.81 0.57 -8.55
CA ALA A 240 -2.92 0.34 -7.42
C ALA A 240 -3.67 -0.09 -6.14
N LEU A 241 -2.93 -0.71 -5.20
CA LEU A 241 -3.41 -1.11 -3.89
C LEU A 241 -2.34 -0.87 -2.82
N GLU A 242 -2.69 -0.19 -1.73
CA GLU A 242 -1.90 -0.12 -0.50
C GLU A 242 -2.60 -0.85 0.64
N ILE A 243 -1.84 -1.59 1.46
CA ILE A 243 -2.34 -2.25 2.66
C ILE A 243 -1.42 -1.92 3.83
N TYR A 244 -2.01 -1.35 4.88
CA TYR A 244 -1.38 -1.15 6.17
C TYR A 244 -2.09 -1.96 7.25
N ILE A 245 -1.39 -2.19 8.37
CA ILE A 245 -1.95 -2.84 9.56
C ILE A 245 -1.76 -1.98 10.79
N ALA A 246 -2.68 -2.09 11.74
CA ALA A 246 -2.55 -1.51 13.07
C ALA A 246 -2.85 -2.55 14.14
N ASN A 247 -2.15 -2.45 15.28
CA ASN A 247 -2.48 -3.24 16.45
C ASN A 247 -3.89 -2.89 16.95
N SER A 248 -4.59 -3.89 17.45
CA SER A 248 -5.98 -3.80 17.92
C SER A 248 -6.16 -3.01 19.24
N SER A 249 -5.09 -2.42 19.79
CA SER A 249 -5.07 -1.78 21.11
C SER A 249 -5.38 -0.27 21.07
N ARG A 250 -6.41 0.15 21.81
CA ARG A 250 -6.82 1.51 22.24
C ARG A 250 -6.60 2.69 21.25
N ASN A 251 -7.71 3.20 20.73
CA ASN A 251 -7.80 4.54 20.14
C ASN A 251 -7.18 5.56 21.09
N LEU A 252 -6.07 6.17 20.68
CA LEU A 252 -5.52 7.33 21.36
C LEU A 252 -6.25 8.56 20.80
N SER A 253 -6.80 9.40 21.69
CA SER A 253 -7.22 10.73 21.30
C SER A 253 -5.96 11.52 20.92
N LEU A 254 -5.73 11.69 19.63
CA LEU A 254 -4.54 12.34 19.08
C LEU A 254 -4.91 13.76 18.66
N THR A 255 -4.47 14.75 19.42
CA THR A 255 -4.48 16.15 19.00
C THR A 255 -3.44 16.35 17.89
N LYS A 256 -3.88 16.94 16.76
CA LYS A 256 -3.15 17.06 15.47
C LYS A 256 -1.65 17.37 15.62
N ARG A 257 -0.81 16.52 15.03
CA ARG A 257 0.63 16.71 14.81
C ARG A 257 1.07 15.97 13.52
N MET A 258 2.29 16.23 13.03
CA MET A 258 2.79 15.88 11.69
C MET A 258 2.75 14.38 11.37
N MET A 259 2.20 14.02 10.20
CA MET A 259 2.24 12.64 9.70
C MET A 259 3.53 12.42 8.90
N THR A 260 4.31 11.41 9.31
CA THR A 260 5.61 11.09 8.72
C THR A 260 5.69 9.61 8.42
N ARG A 261 6.21 9.25 7.24
CA ARG A 261 6.58 7.88 6.94
C ARG A 261 8.05 7.66 7.25
N LEU A 262 8.35 6.57 7.94
CA LEU A 262 9.71 6.11 8.19
C LEU A 262 9.92 4.79 7.46
N ARG A 263 11.11 4.63 6.86
CA ARG A 263 11.57 3.39 6.26
C ARG A 263 12.99 3.09 6.71
N VAL A 264 13.25 1.84 7.09
CA VAL A 264 14.59 1.30 7.44
C VAL A 264 14.91 0.09 6.61
#